data_AF-A0A924JNH4-F1
#
_entry.id   AF-A0A924JNH4-F1
#
_cell.length_a   1.000
_cell.length_b   1.000
_cell.length_c   1.000
_cell.angle_alpha   90.00
_cell.angle_beta   90.00
_cell.angle_gamma   90.00
#
_symmetry.space_group_name_H-M   'P 1'
#
loop_
_entity.id
_entity.type
_entity.pdbx_description
1 polymer ?
#
loop_
_entity_poly.entity_id
_entity_poly.type
_entity_poly.pdbx_seq_one_letter_code
_entity_poly.pdbx_strand_id
1 'polypeptide(L)'
;MELKRVVVTGIGALTPIGNNLQEYWNSLINGVSGADLITQFDAGKFRTKFACEVKNFEPTQYLDRKEARKIDRFTQFAIIASDQAMLDAGLNKENVNPDRAGVVFASGIGGLITFQHEVVDFAKGDGTPRFNPFFIPKMILDIAAGQISMRHNLRGP
;
A
#
# COMPACT_ATOMS: atom_id res chain seq x y z
N MET A 1 34.78 9.62 5.83
CA MET A 1 33.55 8.94 6.26
C MET A 1 33.68 7.49 5.82
N GLU A 2 33.60 6.53 6.74
CA GLU A 2 33.71 5.11 6.40
C GLU A 2 32.31 4.59 6.01
N LEU A 3 32.19 3.98 4.83
CA LEU A 3 30.93 3.42 4.35
C LEU A 3 30.58 2.16 5.17
N LYS A 4 29.31 2.03 5.55
CA LYS A 4 28.80 0.83 6.24
C LYS A 4 28.27 -0.17 5.21
N ARG A 5 28.47 -1.47 5.48
CA ARG A 5 27.82 -2.54 4.71
C ARG A 5 26.32 -2.51 4.99
N VAL A 6 25.52 -2.71 3.95
CA VAL A 6 24.06 -2.79 4.02
C VAL A 6 23.66 -4.18 3.51
N VAL A 7 22.71 -4.81 4.20
CA VAL A 7 22.17 -6.13 3.84
C VAL A 7 20.64 -6.07 3.84
N VAL A 8 20.01 -6.93 3.05
CA VAL A 8 18.56 -7.12 3.06
C VAL A 8 18.25 -8.26 4.02
N THR A 9 17.42 -8.01 5.03
CA THR A 9 17.08 -9.00 6.06
C THR A 9 15.66 -9.49 5.98
N GLY A 10 14.76 -8.78 5.29
CA GLY A 10 13.38 -9.20 5.09
C GLY A 10 12.74 -8.58 3.86
N ILE A 11 11.79 -9.30 3.28
CA ILE A 11 11.07 -8.91 2.07
C ILE A 11 9.57 -9.13 2.27
N GLY A 12 8.78 -8.15 1.83
CA GLY A 12 7.33 -8.27 1.73
C GLY A 12 6.87 -7.89 0.33
N ALA A 13 5.86 -8.59 -0.17
CA ALA A 13 5.40 -8.41 -1.54
C ALA A 13 3.89 -8.67 -1.64
N LEU A 14 3.19 -7.71 -2.23
CA LEU A 14 1.77 -7.80 -2.52
C LEU A 14 1.56 -7.39 -3.97
N THR A 15 1.19 -8.36 -4.81
CA THR A 15 1.34 -8.27 -6.27
C THR A 15 0.16 -8.95 -6.99
N PRO A 16 -0.01 -8.73 -8.31
CA PRO A 16 -1.04 -9.41 -9.11
C PRO A 16 -0.88 -10.93 -9.25
N ILE A 17 0.24 -11.49 -8.79
CA ILE A 17 0.57 -12.91 -8.86
C ILE A 17 0.88 -13.51 -7.47
N GLY A 18 0.58 -12.81 -6.39
CA GLY A 18 0.80 -13.33 -5.04
C GLY A 18 0.67 -12.24 -3.99
N ASN A 19 0.00 -12.56 -2.88
CA ASN A 19 -0.29 -11.63 -1.80
C ASN A 19 0.71 -11.71 -0.64
N ASN A 20 1.74 -12.56 -0.78
CA ASN A 20 2.88 -12.66 0.11
C ASN A 20 4.14 -13.10 -0.68
N LEU A 21 5.30 -13.05 -0.03
CA LEU A 21 6.60 -13.39 -0.63
C LEU A 21 6.62 -14.79 -1.26
N GLN A 22 6.09 -15.81 -0.56
CA GLN A 22 6.14 -17.19 -1.02
C GLN A 22 5.29 -17.40 -2.28
N GLU A 23 4.06 -16.89 -2.29
CA GLU A 23 3.17 -16.94 -3.44
C GLU A 23 3.77 -16.17 -4.63
N TYR A 24 4.20 -14.93 -4.39
CA TYR A 24 4.81 -14.09 -5.41
C TYR A 24 6.01 -14.81 -6.06
N TRP A 25 6.93 -15.33 -5.25
CA TRP A 25 8.12 -16.02 -5.74
C TRP A 25 7.77 -17.26 -6.54
N ASN A 26 6.87 -18.11 -6.03
CA ASN A 26 6.45 -19.32 -6.72
C ASN A 26 5.78 -19.02 -8.06
N SER A 27 4.93 -18.00 -8.13
CA SER A 27 4.30 -17.60 -9.39
C SER A 27 5.29 -16.98 -10.36
N LEU A 28 6.27 -16.21 -9.87
CA LEU A 28 7.30 -15.59 -10.67
C LEU A 28 8.18 -16.64 -11.37
N ILE A 29 8.71 -17.62 -10.63
CA ILE A 29 9.57 -18.67 -11.19
C ILE A 29 8.83 -19.59 -12.17
N ASN A 30 7.51 -19.72 -12.04
CA ASN A 30 6.66 -20.52 -12.91
C ASN A 30 6.11 -19.73 -14.12
N GLY A 31 6.48 -18.45 -14.28
CA GLY A 31 6.03 -17.63 -15.41
C GLY A 31 4.52 -17.34 -15.42
N VAL A 32 3.89 -17.28 -14.25
CA VAL A 32 2.44 -17.02 -14.14
C VAL A 32 2.15 -15.57 -14.52
N SER A 33 1.17 -15.37 -15.42
CA SER A 33 0.72 -14.02 -15.79
C SER A 33 -0.19 -13.41 -14.72
N GLY A 34 0.06 -12.16 -14.36
CA GLY A 34 -0.81 -11.37 -13.49
C GLY A 34 -1.98 -10.69 -14.21
N ALA A 35 -1.94 -10.63 -15.54
CA ALA A 35 -2.93 -9.89 -16.34
C ALA A 35 -4.27 -10.63 -16.41
N ASP A 36 -5.35 -9.88 -16.24
CA ASP A 36 -6.73 -10.34 -16.42
C ASP A 36 -7.63 -9.17 -16.86
N LEU A 37 -8.90 -9.43 -17.16
CA LEU A 37 -9.89 -8.38 -17.35
C LEU A 37 -10.03 -7.53 -16.08
N ILE A 38 -10.21 -6.23 -16.26
CA ILE A 38 -10.41 -5.29 -15.15
C ILE A 38 -11.69 -5.66 -14.39
N THR A 39 -11.58 -5.80 -13.07
CA THR A 39 -12.73 -6.11 -12.20
C THR A 39 -13.07 -4.97 -11.23
N GLN A 40 -12.14 -4.02 -10.99
CA GLN A 40 -12.38 -2.93 -10.04
C GLN A 40 -13.40 -1.89 -10.51
N PHE A 41 -13.68 -1.80 -11.82
CA PHE A 41 -14.71 -0.92 -12.38
C PHE A 41 -15.18 -1.43 -13.75
N ASP A 42 -16.31 -0.90 -14.25
CA ASP A 42 -16.79 -1.21 -15.61
C ASP A 42 -15.90 -0.57 -16.68
N ALA A 43 -15.02 -1.39 -17.26
CA ALA A 43 -14.13 -1.01 -18.35
C ALA A 43 -14.77 -1.13 -19.76
N GLY A 44 -16.07 -1.40 -19.89
CA GLY A 44 -16.71 -1.73 -21.16
C GLY A 44 -16.56 -0.68 -22.27
N LYS A 45 -16.52 0.60 -21.88
CA LYS A 45 -16.33 1.76 -22.77
C LYS A 45 -14.86 2.15 -23.00
N PHE A 46 -13.91 1.51 -22.32
CA PHE A 46 -12.49 1.83 -22.43
C PHE A 46 -11.83 1.06 -23.58
N ARG A 47 -10.80 1.67 -24.20
CA ARG A 47 -9.98 1.00 -25.22
C ARG A 47 -9.19 -0.17 -24.63
N THR A 48 -8.63 0.02 -23.44
CA THR A 48 -7.93 -1.02 -22.67
C THR A 48 -8.89 -1.57 -21.61
N LYS A 49 -9.03 -2.90 -21.54
CA LYS A 49 -10.01 -3.58 -20.68
C LYS A 49 -9.38 -4.63 -19.74
N PHE A 50 -8.06 -4.67 -19.70
CA PHE A 50 -7.28 -5.60 -18.89
C PHE A 50 -6.28 -4.84 -18.02
N ALA A 51 -5.92 -5.42 -16.88
CA ALA A 51 -4.94 -4.90 -15.94
C ALA A 51 -4.28 -6.05 -15.16
N CYS A 52 -3.24 -5.73 -14.40
CA CYS A 52 -2.66 -6.64 -13.43
C CYS A 52 -3.14 -6.18 -12.04
N GLU A 53 -4.33 -6.62 -11.64
CA GLU A 53 -4.90 -6.28 -10.34
C GLU A 53 -4.38 -7.22 -9.25
N VAL A 54 -4.20 -6.72 -8.02
CA VAL A 54 -4.00 -7.60 -6.86
C VAL A 54 -5.30 -8.38 -6.63
N LYS A 55 -5.22 -9.71 -6.70
CA LYS A 55 -6.37 -10.61 -6.68
C LYS A 55 -6.74 -11.00 -5.26
N ASN A 56 -8.03 -11.23 -5.01
CA ASN A 56 -8.57 -11.70 -3.72
C ASN A 56 -8.09 -10.85 -2.52
N PHE A 57 -7.94 -9.54 -2.73
CA PHE A 57 -7.44 -8.63 -1.71
C PHE A 57 -8.58 -8.02 -0.91
N GLU A 58 -8.64 -8.36 0.37
CA GLU A 58 -9.55 -7.76 1.34
C GLU A 58 -8.74 -7.09 2.46
N PRO A 59 -8.70 -5.74 2.55
CA PRO A 59 -7.83 -5.05 3.50
C PRO A 59 -8.16 -5.38 4.96
N THR A 60 -9.40 -5.75 5.25
CA THR A 60 -9.84 -6.13 6.61
C THR A 60 -9.31 -7.49 7.08
N GLN A 61 -8.66 -8.26 6.21
CA GLN A 61 -7.92 -9.46 6.63
C GLN A 61 -6.59 -9.10 7.30
N TYR A 62 -6.08 -7.89 7.08
CA TYR A 62 -4.76 -7.43 7.54
C TYR A 62 -4.84 -6.25 8.50
N LEU A 63 -5.88 -5.42 8.35
CA LEU A 63 -6.05 -4.16 9.07
C LEU A 63 -7.39 -4.13 9.81
N ASP A 64 -7.45 -3.40 10.92
CA ASP A 64 -8.73 -3.12 11.55
C ASP A 64 -9.65 -2.37 10.57
N ARG A 65 -10.95 -2.65 10.63
CA ARG A 65 -11.93 -2.05 9.71
C ARG A 65 -11.95 -0.52 9.78
N LYS A 66 -11.71 0.08 10.96
CA LYS A 66 -11.67 1.54 11.10
C LYS A 66 -10.39 2.12 10.52
N GLU A 67 -9.26 1.42 10.67
CA GLU A 67 -7.97 1.81 10.09
C GLU A 67 -8.05 1.76 8.56
N ALA A 68 -8.48 0.63 7.99
CA ALA A 68 -8.57 0.42 6.54
C ALA A 68 -9.42 1.50 5.83
N ARG A 69 -10.49 1.99 6.48
CA ARG A 69 -11.37 3.05 5.94
C ARG A 69 -10.75 4.45 5.96
N LYS A 70 -9.71 4.67 6.75
CA LYS A 70 -9.06 5.99 6.91
C LYS A 70 -7.84 6.19 6.00
N ILE A 71 -7.44 5.17 5.26
CA ILE A 71 -6.31 5.20 4.34
C ILE A 71 -6.74 4.79 2.92
N ASP A 72 -6.00 5.26 1.91
CA ASP A 72 -6.22 4.84 0.52
C ASP A 72 -5.65 3.43 0.26
N ARG A 73 -6.09 2.79 -0.82
CA ARG A 73 -5.65 1.45 -1.24
C ARG A 73 -4.13 1.36 -1.41
N PHE A 74 -3.46 2.40 -1.92
CA PHE A 74 -2.00 2.35 -2.05
C PHE A 74 -1.29 2.25 -0.68
N THR A 75 -1.81 2.98 0.32
CA THR A 75 -1.30 2.94 1.69
C THR A 75 -1.60 1.60 2.37
N GLN A 76 -2.77 1.01 2.09
CA GLN A 76 -3.08 -0.35 2.56
C GLN A 76 -2.03 -1.35 2.05
N PHE A 77 -1.68 -1.31 0.76
CA PHE A 77 -0.64 -2.16 0.19
C PHE A 77 0.73 -1.90 0.84
N ALA A 78 1.10 -0.62 1.01
CA ALA A 78 2.37 -0.23 1.62
C ALA A 78 2.54 -0.78 3.03
N ILE A 79 1.50 -0.64 3.87
CA ILE A 79 1.49 -1.15 5.24
C ILE A 79 1.61 -2.67 5.25
N ILE A 80 0.79 -3.37 4.45
CA ILE A 80 0.74 -4.83 4.47
C ILE A 80 2.05 -5.44 3.96
N ALA A 81 2.65 -4.88 2.90
CA ALA A 81 3.96 -5.31 2.44
C ALA A 81 5.06 -5.02 3.48
N SER A 82 4.97 -3.90 4.20
CA SER A 82 5.93 -3.58 5.27
C SER A 82 5.78 -4.51 6.48
N ASP A 83 4.55 -4.86 6.87
CA ASP A 83 4.29 -5.86 7.91
C ASP A 83 4.95 -7.20 7.57
N GLN A 84 4.81 -7.66 6.31
CA GLN A 84 5.46 -8.87 5.84
C GLN A 84 6.99 -8.76 5.90
N ALA A 85 7.57 -7.64 5.45
CA ALA A 85 9.02 -7.44 5.46
C ALA A 85 9.59 -7.40 6.88
N MET A 86 8.89 -6.75 7.82
CA MET A 86 9.27 -6.71 9.23
C MET A 86 9.23 -8.11 9.85
N LEU A 87 8.17 -8.88 9.56
CA LEU A 87 8.03 -10.26 10.02
C LEU A 87 9.13 -11.18 9.47
N ASP A 88 9.40 -11.10 8.16
CA ASP A 88 10.44 -11.89 7.49
C ASP A 88 11.85 -11.56 8.03
N ALA A 89 12.10 -10.29 8.37
CA ALA A 89 13.33 -9.86 9.03
C ALA A 89 13.44 -10.29 10.51
N GLY A 90 12.37 -10.84 11.09
CA GLY A 90 12.29 -11.12 12.53
C GLY A 90 12.33 -9.85 13.39
N LEU A 91 11.94 -8.69 12.85
CA LEU A 91 11.98 -7.40 13.53
C LEU A 91 10.62 -7.07 14.15
N ASN A 92 10.64 -6.57 15.38
CA ASN A 92 9.47 -6.17 16.15
C ASN A 92 9.80 -5.01 17.11
N LYS A 93 8.81 -4.59 17.89
CA LYS A 93 8.94 -3.44 18.80
C LYS A 93 9.91 -3.71 19.94
N GLU A 94 10.16 -4.98 20.25
CA GLU A 94 11.01 -5.44 21.34
C GLU A 94 12.49 -5.49 20.94
N ASN A 95 12.81 -5.63 19.65
CA ASN A 95 14.19 -5.81 19.18
C ASN A 95 14.68 -4.72 18.20
N VAL A 96 13.82 -3.80 17.78
CA VAL A 96 14.21 -2.63 16.99
C VAL A 96 14.42 -1.42 17.91
N ASN A 97 15.57 -0.75 17.78
CA ASN A 97 15.74 0.58 18.36
C ASN A 97 15.00 1.61 17.48
N PRO A 98 13.93 2.26 17.99
CA PRO A 98 13.07 3.13 17.20
C PRO A 98 13.80 4.36 16.65
N ASP A 99 14.82 4.88 17.33
CA ASP A 99 15.57 6.07 16.88
C ASP A 99 16.66 5.73 15.85
N ARG A 100 16.87 4.43 15.61
CA ARG A 100 17.87 3.90 14.69
C ARG A 100 17.26 3.27 13.44
N ALA A 101 15.94 3.20 13.37
CA ALA A 101 15.18 2.64 12.27
C ALA A 101 14.15 3.65 11.78
N GLY A 102 14.04 3.82 10.47
CA GLY A 102 13.10 4.72 9.84
C GLY A 102 12.55 4.14 8.54
N VAL A 103 11.83 4.97 7.77
CA VAL A 103 10.99 4.49 6.68
C VAL A 103 11.19 5.33 5.43
N VAL A 104 11.75 4.71 4.41
CA VAL A 104 11.80 5.27 3.06
C VAL A 104 10.84 4.48 2.18
N PHE A 105 9.68 5.08 1.91
CA PHE A 105 8.65 4.50 1.03
C PHE A 105 8.23 5.51 -0.02
N ALA A 106 8.03 5.06 -1.26
CA ALA A 106 7.62 5.90 -2.36
C ALA A 106 6.38 5.34 -3.07
N SER A 107 5.53 6.24 -3.55
CA SER A 107 4.41 5.96 -4.45
C SER A 107 4.50 6.91 -5.64
N GLY A 108 4.17 6.45 -6.84
CA GLY A 108 4.21 7.30 -8.04
C GLY A 108 3.05 8.30 -8.09
N ILE A 109 1.84 7.87 -7.71
CA ILE A 109 0.60 8.65 -7.88
C ILE A 109 -0.23 8.78 -6.59
N GLY A 110 0.22 8.19 -5.48
CA GLY A 110 -0.45 8.29 -4.18
C GLY A 110 -1.91 7.82 -4.22
N GLY A 111 -2.75 8.49 -3.42
CA GLY A 111 -4.17 8.13 -3.24
C GLY A 111 -5.08 8.68 -4.33
N LEU A 112 -4.81 8.30 -5.59
CA LEU A 112 -5.58 8.77 -6.75
C LEU A 112 -7.04 8.32 -6.68
N ILE A 113 -7.32 7.13 -6.13
CA ILE A 113 -8.69 6.61 -5.98
C ILE A 113 -9.48 7.52 -5.02
N THR A 114 -8.91 7.85 -3.85
CA THR A 114 -9.53 8.79 -2.92
C THR A 114 -9.74 10.15 -3.59
N PHE A 115 -8.73 10.70 -4.28
CA PHE A 115 -8.88 11.97 -5.01
C PHE A 115 -10.02 11.94 -6.01
N GLN A 116 -10.10 10.90 -6.83
CA GLN A 116 -11.16 10.75 -7.82
C GLN A 116 -12.54 10.73 -7.16
N HIS A 117 -12.74 9.95 -6.08
CA HIS A 117 -14.03 9.88 -5.40
C HIS A 117 -14.45 11.23 -4.83
N GLU A 118 -13.57 11.91 -4.10
CA GLU A 118 -13.86 13.19 -3.45
C GLU A 118 -14.21 14.28 -4.49
N VAL A 119 -13.48 14.33 -5.61
CA VAL A 119 -13.78 15.29 -6.70
C VAL A 119 -15.08 14.96 -7.43
N VAL A 120 -15.33 13.68 -7.74
CA VAL A 120 -16.56 13.26 -8.42
C VAL A 120 -17.79 13.51 -7.55
N ASP A 121 -17.71 13.23 -6.26
CA ASP A 121 -18.82 13.43 -5.32
C ASP A 121 -19.13 14.93 -5.15
N PHE A 122 -18.10 15.77 -5.04
CA PHE A 122 -18.27 17.22 -5.04
C PHE A 122 -18.91 17.74 -6.33
N ALA A 123 -18.41 17.31 -7.49
CA ALA A 123 -18.89 17.75 -8.80
C ALA A 123 -20.34 17.34 -9.10
N LYS A 124 -20.81 16.22 -8.53
CA LYS A 124 -22.20 15.76 -8.62
C LYS A 124 -23.14 16.48 -7.64
N GLY A 125 -22.59 17.18 -6.65
CA GLY A 125 -23.36 17.93 -5.66
C GLY A 125 -23.87 19.28 -6.18
N ASP A 126 -24.26 20.14 -5.25
CA ASP A 126 -24.73 21.52 -5.51
C ASP A 126 -23.61 22.58 -5.41
N GLY A 127 -22.35 22.14 -5.29
CA GLY A 127 -21.19 22.99 -5.02
C GLY A 127 -20.89 23.19 -3.53
N THR A 128 -21.66 22.59 -2.60
CA THR A 128 -21.32 22.57 -1.18
C THR A 128 -20.18 21.56 -0.92
N PRO A 129 -19.03 21.98 -0.36
CA PRO A 129 -17.91 21.07 -0.11
C PRO A 129 -18.22 20.12 1.04
N ARG A 130 -18.22 18.80 0.78
CA ARG A 130 -18.42 17.73 1.77
C ARG A 130 -17.25 16.74 1.80
N PHE A 131 -16.04 17.27 1.72
CA PHE A 131 -14.84 16.45 1.69
C PHE A 131 -14.62 15.69 2.99
N ASN A 132 -14.13 14.46 2.88
CA ASN A 132 -13.75 13.67 4.04
C ASN A 132 -12.61 14.37 4.81
N PRO A 133 -12.66 14.50 6.15
CA PRO A 133 -11.55 15.04 6.94
C PRO A 133 -10.22 14.29 6.76
N PHE A 134 -10.27 13.03 6.34
CA PHE A 134 -9.10 12.22 6.00
C PHE A 134 -8.67 12.35 4.54
N PHE A 135 -9.26 13.24 3.74
CA PHE A 135 -8.97 13.37 2.31
C PHE A 135 -7.47 13.60 2.04
N ILE A 136 -6.90 14.66 2.61
CA ILE A 136 -5.48 14.98 2.41
C ILE A 136 -4.58 13.87 2.96
N PRO A 137 -4.76 13.38 4.21
CA PRO A 137 -3.99 12.24 4.71
C PRO A 137 -4.13 10.97 3.87
N LYS A 138 -5.24 10.75 3.15
CA LYS A 138 -5.38 9.58 2.26
C LYS A 138 -4.66 9.75 0.93
N MET A 139 -4.42 10.98 0.48
CA MET A 139 -3.95 11.26 -0.87
C MET A 139 -2.43 11.41 -0.96
N ILE A 140 -1.83 12.15 -0.03
CA ILE A 140 -0.42 12.56 -0.12
C ILE A 140 0.52 11.35 -0.07
N LEU A 141 1.58 11.39 -0.88
CA LEU A 141 2.42 10.22 -1.15
C LEU A 141 3.19 9.74 0.08
N ASP A 142 3.65 10.70 0.90
CA ASP A 142 4.43 10.49 2.12
C ASP A 142 3.63 9.84 3.25
N ILE A 143 2.30 9.82 3.17
CA ILE A 143 1.49 9.17 4.21
C ILE A 143 1.79 7.69 4.33
N ALA A 144 2.20 7.01 3.26
CA ALA A 144 2.55 5.60 3.34
C ALA A 144 3.72 5.39 4.32
N ALA A 145 4.79 6.18 4.19
CA ALA A 145 5.92 6.15 5.11
C ALA A 145 5.48 6.52 6.54
N GLY A 146 4.64 7.57 6.68
CA GLY A 146 4.10 7.97 7.97
C GLY A 146 3.28 6.89 8.68
N GLN A 147 2.42 6.16 7.97
CA GLN A 147 1.62 5.07 8.53
C GLN A 147 2.48 3.87 8.94
N ILE A 148 3.46 3.49 8.10
CA ILE A 148 4.43 2.43 8.43
C ILE A 148 5.22 2.80 9.68
N SER A 149 5.71 4.05 9.75
CA SER A 149 6.43 4.59 10.91
C SER A 149 5.59 4.50 12.18
N MET A 150 4.34 4.99 12.16
CA MET A 150 3.44 4.93 13.33
C MET A 150 3.12 3.50 13.74
N ARG A 151 2.90 2.61 12.78
CA ARG A 151 2.53 1.21 13.03
C ARG A 151 3.65 0.43 13.74
N HIS A 152 4.89 0.60 13.27
CA HIS A 152 6.06 -0.12 13.79
C HIS A 152 6.89 0.68 14.80
N ASN A 153 6.48 1.90 15.15
CA ASN A 153 7.20 2.81 16.06
C ASN A 153 8.63 3.12 15.56
N LEU A 154 8.78 3.47 14.29
CA LEU A 154 10.06 3.80 13.67
C LEU A 154 10.21 5.32 13.62
N ARG A 155 11.20 5.87 14.33
CA ARG A 155 11.38 7.33 14.56
C ARG A 155 12.61 7.90 13.87
N GLY A 156 13.45 7.04 13.29
CA GLY A 156 14.55 7.43 12.43
C GLY A 156 14.07 7.90 11.04
N PRO A 157 15.01 8.33 10.18
CA PRO A 157 14.72 8.80 8.83
C PRO A 157 14.15 7.72 7.90
#